data_AF-A0A9W5KST5-F1
#
_entry.id   AF-A0A9W5KST5-F1
#
_cell.length_a   1.000
_cell.length_b   1.000
_cell.length_c   1.000
_cell.angle_alpha   90.00
_cell.angle_beta   90.00
_cell.angle_gamma   90.00
#
_symmetry.space_group_name_H-M   'P 1'
#
loop_
_entity.id
_entity.type
_entity.pdbx_description
1 polymer ?
#
loop_
_entity_poly.entity_id
_entity_poly.type
_entity_poly.pdbx_seq_one_letter_code
_entity_poly.pdbx_strand_id
1 'polypeptide(L)'
;MKIDKILFLISLQLIIYGLLNIQMDPKVKISLFITLILITMYLFFSRIQFIQNRKSIDTKLSRALKGNLQTRLFTSNDQSLHNIVFSINELIAELEKVRIKAKRSEESRKQLLSSISHDIRTPLTSIIGYIDALKDGVAASEIEKQEYLKILYMKSNNLKHLVDEIFNMAKLDANEFPLKEEKLDFSEVTREALIEFLPELSKHNIKLQVLIPESTCPIIADHLSLMRIIGNLMKNAIYYGKDGKTIGVELLEADAEYELHIWDQGPGIPKHDLQNIFERMYRSEQSRNSSYGGSGLGLSISKALVEKNGGHIWVESTPWKRTTFGFSIPKHNTFKK
;
A
#
# COMPACT_ATOMS: atom_id res chain seq x y z
N MET A 1 -14.74 -42.35 15.81
CA MET A 1 -15.96 -41.90 16.51
C MET A 1 -17.29 -41.96 15.73
N LYS A 2 -17.37 -41.82 14.40
CA LYS A 2 -18.63 -42.09 13.64
C LYS A 2 -18.72 -43.54 13.09
N ILE A 3 -17.59 -44.17 12.78
CA ILE A 3 -17.49 -45.57 12.32
C ILE A 3 -17.93 -46.53 13.43
N ASP A 4 -17.58 -46.23 14.68
CA ASP A 4 -17.88 -47.06 15.86
C ASP A 4 -19.39 -47.23 16.08
N LYS A 5 -20.18 -46.17 15.83
CA LYS A 5 -21.64 -46.22 15.97
C LYS A 5 -22.30 -47.09 14.90
N ILE A 6 -21.79 -47.04 13.66
CA ILE A 6 -22.34 -47.84 12.55
C ILE A 6 -21.97 -49.31 12.74
N LEU A 7 -20.73 -49.62 13.11
CA LEU A 7 -20.31 -50.99 13.43
C LEU A 7 -21.08 -51.57 14.62
N PHE A 8 -21.29 -50.76 15.66
CA PHE A 8 -22.10 -51.15 16.81
C PHE A 8 -23.55 -51.47 16.40
N LEU A 9 -24.17 -50.63 15.58
CA LEU A 9 -25.53 -50.85 15.09
C LEU A 9 -25.65 -52.06 14.15
N ILE A 10 -24.66 -52.31 13.29
CA ILE A 10 -24.61 -53.52 12.44
C ILE A 10 -24.46 -54.77 13.30
N SER A 11 -23.60 -54.73 14.34
CA SER A 11 -23.46 -55.85 15.27
C SER A 11 -24.77 -56.11 16.05
N LEU A 12 -25.49 -55.05 16.45
CA LEU A 12 -26.79 -55.16 17.09
C LEU A 12 -27.85 -55.77 16.16
N GLN A 13 -27.84 -55.42 14.88
CA GLN A 13 -28.73 -55.99 13.87
C GLN A 13 -28.46 -57.49 13.64
N LEU A 14 -27.18 -57.89 13.61
CA LEU A 14 -26.78 -59.30 13.50
C LEU A 14 -27.22 -60.11 14.73
N ILE A 15 -27.11 -59.52 15.93
CA ILE A 15 -27.58 -60.15 17.18
C ILE A 15 -29.11 -60.32 17.17
N ILE A 16 -29.86 -59.28 16.78
CA ILE A 16 -31.33 -59.34 16.68
C ILE A 16 -31.78 -60.37 15.64
N TYR A 17 -31.08 -60.46 14.50
CA TYR A 17 -31.33 -61.48 13.48
C TYR A 17 -31.08 -62.90 14.03
N GLY A 18 -29.99 -63.10 14.79
CA GLY A 18 -29.72 -64.37 15.47
C GLY A 18 -30.81 -64.77 16.49
N LEU A 19 -31.31 -63.80 17.26
CA LEU A 19 -32.39 -64.01 18.25
C LEU A 19 -33.74 -64.37 17.61
N LEU A 20 -34.04 -63.86 16.42
CA LEU A 20 -35.25 -64.18 15.65
C LEU A 20 -35.33 -65.66 15.20
N ASN A 21 -34.17 -66.32 15.10
CA ASN A 21 -34.04 -67.71 14.67
C ASN A 21 -34.25 -68.73 15.82
N ILE A 22 -34.35 -68.26 17.07
CA ILE A 22 -34.64 -69.09 18.25
C ILE A 22 -36.16 -69.36 18.33
N GLN A 23 -36.55 -70.50 18.90
CA GLN A 23 -37.96 -70.88 19.11
C GLN A 23 -38.58 -70.00 20.21
N MET A 24 -39.28 -68.94 19.79
CA MET A 24 -39.85 -67.88 20.63
C MET A 24 -41.32 -67.66 20.27
N ASP A 25 -42.07 -67.05 21.20
CA ASP A 25 -43.46 -66.66 20.97
C ASP A 25 -43.59 -65.78 19.69
N PRO A 26 -44.53 -66.08 18.77
CA PRO A 26 -44.72 -65.33 17.54
C PRO A 26 -44.92 -63.82 17.74
N LYS A 27 -45.50 -63.37 18.87
CA LYS A 27 -45.67 -61.93 19.14
C LYS A 27 -44.34 -61.22 19.37
N VAL A 28 -43.39 -61.88 20.03
CA VAL A 28 -42.05 -61.34 20.31
C VAL A 28 -41.23 -61.24 19.03
N LYS A 29 -41.34 -62.23 18.14
CA LYS A 29 -40.66 -62.20 16.83
C LYS A 29 -41.11 -61.03 15.95
N ILE A 30 -42.42 -60.75 15.91
CA ILE A 30 -42.96 -59.63 15.13
C ILE A 30 -42.45 -58.29 15.67
N SER A 31 -42.40 -58.11 17.00
CA SER A 31 -41.88 -56.88 17.63
C SER A 31 -40.39 -56.66 17.33
N LEU A 32 -39.56 -57.71 17.40
CA LEU A 32 -38.13 -57.65 17.05
C LEU A 32 -37.92 -57.34 15.55
N PHE A 33 -38.78 -57.85 14.68
CA PHE A 33 -38.70 -57.56 13.25
C PHE A 33 -39.06 -56.10 12.93
N ILE A 34 -40.10 -55.56 13.56
CA ILE A 34 -40.50 -54.15 13.38
C ILE A 34 -39.41 -53.21 13.89
N THR A 35 -38.82 -53.48 15.05
CA THR A 35 -37.72 -52.66 15.60
C THR A 35 -36.49 -52.70 14.71
N LEU A 36 -36.15 -53.85 14.13
CA LEU A 36 -35.06 -53.97 13.16
C LEU A 36 -35.29 -53.10 11.92
N ILE A 37 -36.50 -53.09 11.36
CA ILE A 37 -36.87 -52.27 10.19
C ILE A 37 -36.81 -50.77 10.52
N LEU A 38 -37.29 -50.36 11.69
CA LEU A 38 -37.26 -48.94 12.08
C LEU A 38 -35.82 -48.44 12.24
N ILE A 39 -34.93 -49.26 12.82
CA ILE A 39 -33.51 -48.92 12.97
C ILE A 39 -32.83 -48.84 11.60
N THR A 40 -33.05 -49.81 10.71
CA THR A 40 -32.45 -49.77 9.35
C THR A 40 -32.95 -48.57 8.55
N MET A 41 -34.25 -48.24 8.61
CA MET A 41 -34.83 -47.10 7.92
C MET A 41 -34.26 -45.77 8.45
N TYR A 42 -34.11 -45.63 9.76
CA TYR A 42 -33.49 -44.45 10.38
C TYR A 42 -32.03 -44.27 9.91
N LEU A 43 -31.24 -45.35 9.87
CA LEU A 43 -29.85 -45.29 9.42
C LEU A 43 -29.72 -44.96 7.94
N PHE A 44 -30.62 -45.49 7.11
CA PHE A 44 -30.66 -45.19 5.69
C PHE A 44 -30.95 -43.70 5.44
N PHE A 45 -31.96 -43.15 6.13
CA PHE A 45 -32.31 -41.74 6.03
C PHE A 45 -31.17 -40.83 6.52
N SER A 46 -30.55 -41.15 7.65
CA SER A 46 -29.40 -40.42 8.19
C SER A 46 -28.21 -40.42 7.22
N ARG A 47 -27.94 -41.54 6.54
CA ARG A 47 -26.86 -41.65 5.55
C ARG A 47 -27.12 -40.83 4.30
N ILE A 48 -28.36 -40.80 3.81
CA ILE A 48 -28.75 -39.96 2.67
C ILE A 48 -28.52 -38.48 3.01
N GLN A 49 -28.98 -38.04 4.17
CA GLN A 49 -28.82 -36.64 4.61
C GLN A 49 -27.34 -36.23 4.72
N PHE A 50 -26.48 -37.13 5.22
CA PHE A 50 -25.04 -36.89 5.30
C PHE A 50 -24.37 -36.76 3.92
N ILE A 51 -24.72 -37.63 2.96
CA ILE A 51 -24.17 -37.58 1.59
C ILE A 51 -24.60 -36.29 0.88
N GLN A 52 -25.85 -35.86 1.05
CA GLN A 52 -26.35 -34.62 0.46
C GLN A 52 -25.63 -33.39 1.03
N ASN A 53 -25.40 -33.33 2.35
CA ASN A 53 -24.66 -32.25 2.98
C ASN A 53 -23.21 -32.16 2.48
N ARG A 54 -22.52 -33.30 2.30
CA ARG A 54 -21.16 -33.32 1.73
C ARG A 54 -21.12 -32.76 0.30
N LYS A 55 -22.06 -33.18 -0.57
CA LYS A 55 -22.15 -32.65 -1.94
C LYS A 55 -22.42 -31.13 -1.97
N SER A 56 -23.22 -30.61 -1.04
CA SER A 56 -23.49 -29.16 -0.95
C SER A 56 -22.22 -28.38 -0.56
N ILE A 57 -21.41 -28.90 0.35
CA ILE A 57 -20.14 -28.28 0.75
C ILE A 57 -19.14 -28.33 -0.41
N ASP A 58 -18.97 -29.48 -1.08
CA ASP A 58 -18.02 -29.63 -2.20
C ASP A 58 -18.37 -28.70 -3.38
N THR A 59 -19.66 -28.55 -3.69
CA THR A 59 -20.13 -27.66 -4.77
C THR A 59 -19.93 -26.18 -4.43
N LYS A 60 -20.21 -25.76 -3.20
CA LYS A 60 -19.95 -24.38 -2.75
C LYS A 60 -18.45 -24.07 -2.67
N LEU A 61 -17.64 -25.01 -2.18
CA LEU A 61 -16.17 -24.90 -2.15
C LEU A 61 -15.59 -24.80 -3.58
N SER A 62 -16.06 -25.65 -4.49
CA SER A 62 -15.63 -25.61 -5.90
C SER A 62 -16.00 -24.30 -6.59
N ARG A 63 -17.11 -23.65 -6.21
CA ARG A 63 -17.49 -22.32 -6.72
C ARG A 63 -16.61 -21.20 -6.15
N ALA A 64 -16.26 -21.26 -4.87
CA ALA A 64 -15.30 -20.34 -4.27
C ALA A 64 -13.92 -20.45 -4.93
N LEU A 65 -13.43 -21.68 -5.16
CA LEU A 65 -12.17 -21.96 -5.86
C LEU A 65 -12.18 -21.50 -7.32
N LYS A 66 -13.34 -21.51 -8.00
CA LYS A 66 -13.50 -20.99 -9.37
C LYS A 66 -13.61 -19.45 -9.45
N GLY A 67 -13.35 -18.74 -8.35
CA GLY A 67 -13.19 -17.29 -8.35
C GLY A 67 -14.40 -16.49 -7.86
N ASN A 68 -15.46 -17.13 -7.36
CA ASN A 68 -16.58 -16.45 -6.72
C ASN A 68 -16.42 -16.46 -5.18
N LEU A 69 -15.50 -15.61 -4.69
CA LEU A 69 -15.13 -15.50 -3.27
C LEU A 69 -16.25 -14.90 -2.39
N GLN A 70 -17.33 -14.37 -2.97
CA GLN A 70 -18.49 -13.85 -2.21
C GLN A 70 -19.36 -14.96 -1.59
N THR A 71 -19.08 -16.23 -1.91
CA THR A 71 -19.88 -17.36 -1.42
C THR A 71 -19.47 -17.74 -0.01
N ARG A 72 -20.25 -17.34 1.00
CA ARG A 72 -20.06 -17.82 2.38
C ARG A 72 -20.58 -19.25 2.52
N LEU A 73 -19.77 -20.11 3.14
CA LEU A 73 -20.18 -21.46 3.50
C LEU A 73 -21.01 -21.38 4.79
N PHE A 74 -22.25 -21.89 4.74
CA PHE A 74 -23.14 -22.01 5.89
C PHE A 74 -23.24 -23.48 6.31
N THR A 75 -23.17 -23.73 7.62
CA THR A 75 -23.31 -25.08 8.20
C THR A 75 -24.77 -25.39 8.49
N SER A 76 -25.25 -26.55 8.04
CA SER A 76 -26.52 -27.13 8.51
C SER A 76 -26.22 -28.11 9.64
N ASN A 77 -26.57 -27.73 10.88
CA ASN A 77 -26.71 -28.55 12.10
C ASN A 77 -25.61 -29.56 12.54
N ASP A 78 -24.45 -29.67 11.88
CA ASP A 78 -23.34 -30.53 12.35
C ASP A 78 -22.24 -29.68 13.02
N GLN A 79 -22.25 -29.66 14.36
CA GLN A 79 -21.24 -28.98 15.20
C GLN A 79 -19.81 -29.39 14.82
N SER A 80 -19.60 -30.63 14.34
CA SER A 80 -18.28 -31.14 13.95
C SER A 80 -17.72 -30.49 12.67
N LEU A 81 -18.58 -29.92 11.82
CA LEU A 81 -18.17 -29.22 10.59
C LEU A 81 -18.08 -27.70 10.77
N HIS A 82 -18.54 -27.18 11.91
CA HIS A 82 -18.57 -25.74 12.18
C HIS A 82 -17.18 -25.11 12.15
N ASN A 83 -16.22 -25.72 12.85
CA ASN A 83 -14.84 -25.20 12.92
C ASN A 83 -14.13 -25.21 11.55
N ILE A 84 -14.40 -26.24 10.73
CA ILE A 84 -13.82 -26.36 9.39
C ILE A 84 -14.40 -25.29 8.47
N VAL A 85 -15.73 -25.11 8.49
CA VAL A 85 -16.40 -24.09 7.68
C VAL A 85 -15.97 -22.68 8.08
N PHE A 86 -15.83 -22.42 9.38
CA PHE A 86 -15.30 -21.15 9.89
C PHE A 86 -13.88 -20.88 9.35
N SER A 87 -12.97 -21.85 9.50
CA SER A 87 -11.58 -21.72 9.01
C SER A 87 -11.50 -21.50 7.49
N ILE A 88 -12.37 -22.16 6.72
CA ILE A 88 -12.44 -21.96 5.26
C ILE A 88 -12.97 -20.56 4.93
N ASN A 89 -13.99 -20.07 5.65
CA ASN A 89 -14.50 -18.71 5.44
C ASN A 89 -13.43 -17.64 5.78
N GLU A 90 -12.62 -17.84 6.83
CA GLU A 90 -11.47 -16.96 7.12
C GLU A 90 -10.45 -16.99 5.99
N LEU A 91 -10.10 -18.17 5.48
CA LEU A 91 -9.17 -18.30 4.35
C LEU A 91 -9.72 -17.64 3.07
N ILE A 92 -11.02 -17.78 2.79
CA ILE A 92 -11.67 -17.09 1.66
C ILE A 92 -11.57 -15.57 1.83
N ALA A 93 -11.79 -15.04 3.04
CA ALA A 93 -11.68 -13.62 3.32
C ALA A 93 -10.23 -13.10 3.14
N GLU A 94 -9.23 -13.85 3.62
CA GLU A 94 -7.82 -13.50 3.40
C GLU A 94 -7.43 -13.56 1.92
N LEU A 95 -7.88 -14.59 1.17
CA LEU A 95 -7.67 -14.66 -0.27
C LEU A 95 -8.32 -13.50 -1.02
N GLU A 96 -9.52 -13.08 -0.60
CA GLU A 96 -10.19 -11.91 -1.18
C GLU A 96 -9.40 -10.63 -0.94
N LYS A 97 -8.90 -10.41 0.29
CA LYS A 97 -8.01 -9.27 0.62
C LYS A 97 -6.75 -9.27 -0.24
N VAL A 98 -6.06 -10.41 -0.35
CA VAL A 98 -4.85 -10.56 -1.17
C VAL A 98 -5.16 -10.28 -2.64
N ARG A 99 -6.27 -10.80 -3.16
CA ARG A 99 -6.69 -10.57 -4.55
C ARG A 99 -7.01 -9.11 -4.84
N ILE A 100 -7.74 -8.43 -3.93
CA ILE A 100 -8.04 -7.00 -4.06
C ILE A 100 -6.74 -6.20 -4.04
N LYS A 101 -5.82 -6.50 -3.12
CA LYS A 101 -4.51 -5.84 -3.04
C LYS A 101 -3.68 -6.05 -4.31
N ALA A 102 -3.64 -7.28 -4.83
CA ALA A 102 -2.94 -7.61 -6.07
C ALA A 102 -3.54 -6.86 -7.28
N LYS A 103 -4.87 -6.85 -7.41
CA LYS A 103 -5.56 -6.13 -8.49
C LYS A 103 -5.30 -4.63 -8.43
N ARG A 104 -5.39 -4.02 -7.23
CA ARG A 104 -5.05 -2.60 -7.03
C ARG A 104 -3.59 -2.30 -7.39
N SER A 105 -2.66 -3.18 -7.02
CA SER A 105 -1.25 -3.05 -7.38
C SER A 105 -1.03 -3.13 -8.89
N GLU A 106 -1.70 -4.05 -9.58
CA GLU A 106 -1.63 -4.18 -11.04
C GLU A 106 -2.20 -2.94 -11.74
N GLU A 107 -3.36 -2.45 -11.32
CA GLU A 107 -3.98 -1.24 -11.84
C GLU A 107 -3.09 -0.02 -11.63
N SER A 108 -2.53 0.14 -10.42
CA SER A 108 -1.57 1.21 -10.11
C SER A 108 -0.31 1.14 -10.98
N ARG A 109 0.24 -0.06 -11.22
CA ARG A 109 1.40 -0.25 -12.10
C ARG A 109 1.08 0.11 -13.55
N LYS A 110 -0.11 -0.25 -14.07
CA LYS A 110 -0.54 0.12 -15.43
C LYS A 110 -0.71 1.64 -15.57
N GLN A 111 -1.34 2.28 -14.57
CA GLN A 111 -1.48 3.74 -14.53
C GLN A 111 -0.11 4.42 -14.52
N LEU A 112 0.81 3.95 -13.68
CA LEU A 112 2.18 4.47 -13.60
C LEU A 112 2.91 4.41 -14.95
N LEU A 113 2.86 3.28 -15.66
CA LEU A 113 3.50 3.13 -16.98
C LEU A 113 2.89 4.08 -18.02
N SER A 114 1.56 4.24 -18.00
CA SER A 114 0.85 5.15 -18.90
C SER A 114 1.24 6.61 -18.64
N SER A 115 1.22 7.03 -17.38
CA SER A 115 1.56 8.39 -16.97
C SER A 115 3.03 8.72 -17.24
N ILE A 116 3.96 7.81 -16.96
CA ILE A 116 5.38 7.97 -17.31
C ILE A 116 5.55 8.20 -18.82
N SER A 117 4.86 7.40 -19.63
CA SER A 117 4.95 7.50 -21.08
C SER A 117 4.45 8.87 -21.57
N HIS A 118 3.39 9.40 -20.98
CA HIS A 118 2.87 10.72 -21.28
C HIS A 118 3.84 11.84 -20.85
N ASP A 119 4.33 11.78 -19.61
CA ASP A 119 5.17 12.83 -19.02
C ASP A 119 6.58 12.88 -19.62
N ILE A 120 7.06 11.79 -20.23
CA ILE A 120 8.26 11.79 -21.06
C ILE A 120 7.97 12.35 -22.46
N ARG A 121 6.84 11.96 -23.07
CA ARG A 121 6.51 12.34 -24.45
C ARG A 121 6.36 13.85 -24.60
N THR A 122 5.65 14.53 -23.70
CA THR A 122 5.41 15.97 -23.79
C THR A 122 6.68 16.82 -23.86
N PRO A 123 7.62 16.75 -22.88
CA PRO A 123 8.86 17.53 -22.95
C PRO A 123 9.74 17.10 -24.11
N LEU A 124 9.76 15.82 -24.48
CA LEU A 124 10.52 15.33 -25.63
C LEU A 124 10.02 15.92 -26.95
N THR A 125 8.70 15.93 -27.16
CA THR A 125 8.09 16.57 -28.34
C THR A 125 8.38 18.07 -28.38
N SER A 126 8.32 18.76 -27.23
CA SER A 126 8.72 20.17 -27.17
C SER A 126 10.19 20.38 -27.52
N ILE A 127 11.09 19.56 -26.98
CA ILE A 127 12.54 19.62 -27.27
C ILE A 127 12.77 19.45 -28.77
N ILE A 128 12.17 18.43 -29.40
CA ILE A 128 12.26 18.20 -30.84
C ILE A 128 11.73 19.41 -31.61
N GLY A 129 10.57 19.94 -31.23
CA GLY A 129 9.97 21.12 -31.89
C GLY A 129 10.84 22.39 -31.81
N TYR A 130 11.48 22.65 -30.67
CA TYR A 130 12.43 23.78 -30.56
C TYR A 130 13.72 23.55 -31.35
N ILE A 131 14.21 22.30 -31.44
CA ILE A 131 15.35 21.94 -32.30
C ILE A 131 14.99 22.15 -33.78
N ASP A 132 13.81 21.70 -34.21
CA ASP A 132 13.33 21.89 -35.59
C ASP A 132 13.14 23.39 -35.90
N ALA A 133 12.58 24.17 -34.98
CA ALA A 133 12.44 25.62 -35.15
C ALA A 133 13.80 26.34 -35.29
N LEU A 134 14.83 25.90 -34.56
CA LEU A 134 16.19 26.42 -34.72
C LEU A 134 16.81 26.00 -36.06
N LYS A 135 16.61 24.74 -36.47
CA LYS A 135 17.15 24.16 -37.70
C LYS A 135 16.55 24.80 -38.95
N ASP A 136 15.24 25.03 -38.93
CA ASP A 136 14.47 25.58 -40.06
C ASP A 136 14.55 27.12 -40.13
N GLY A 137 15.34 27.76 -39.24
CA GLY A 137 15.56 29.20 -39.24
C GLY A 137 14.35 30.02 -38.78
N VAL A 138 13.41 29.41 -38.06
CA VAL A 138 12.18 30.07 -37.57
C VAL A 138 12.53 31.15 -36.53
N ALA A 139 13.58 30.95 -35.73
CA ALA A 139 14.13 31.99 -34.86
C ALA A 139 15.00 32.96 -35.66
N ALA A 140 14.45 34.15 -35.94
CA ALA A 140 15.07 35.13 -36.84
C ALA A 140 16.18 35.94 -36.16
N SER A 141 16.09 36.14 -34.85
CA SER A 141 17.06 36.93 -34.08
C SER A 141 17.98 36.08 -33.21
N GLU A 142 19.17 36.60 -32.90
CA GLU A 142 20.10 35.95 -31.96
C GLU A 142 19.51 35.84 -30.55
N ILE A 143 18.65 36.79 -30.17
CA ILE A 143 17.96 36.81 -28.87
C ILE A 143 16.97 35.62 -28.78
N GLU A 144 16.15 35.41 -29.81
CA GLU A 144 15.22 34.27 -29.87
C GLU A 144 15.95 32.93 -29.84
N LYS A 145 17.09 32.82 -30.53
CA LYS A 145 17.91 31.60 -30.51
C LYS A 145 18.42 31.31 -29.11
N GLN A 146 18.92 32.31 -28.38
CA GLN A 146 19.34 32.13 -26.99
C GLN A 146 18.18 31.74 -26.08
N GLU A 147 17.01 32.31 -26.29
CA GLU A 147 15.80 31.95 -25.52
C GLU A 147 15.39 30.49 -25.78
N TYR A 148 15.40 30.04 -27.04
CA TYR A 148 15.12 28.66 -27.40
C TYR A 148 16.14 27.69 -26.79
N LEU A 149 17.44 28.02 -26.83
CA LEU A 149 18.49 27.23 -26.19
C LEU A 149 18.29 27.14 -24.67
N LYS A 150 17.88 28.22 -24.02
CA LYS A 150 17.55 28.23 -22.59
C LYS A 150 16.36 27.32 -22.28
N ILE A 151 15.30 27.37 -23.11
CA ILE A 151 14.13 26.49 -22.97
C ILE A 151 14.54 25.02 -23.16
N LEU A 152 15.34 24.71 -24.19
CA LEU A 152 15.87 23.37 -24.45
C LEU A 152 16.66 22.83 -23.26
N TYR A 153 17.56 23.64 -22.70
CA TYR A 153 18.35 23.27 -21.52
C TYR A 153 17.44 22.97 -20.32
N MET A 154 16.49 23.87 -20.03
CA MET A 154 15.54 23.66 -18.93
C MET A 154 14.69 22.40 -19.13
N LYS A 155 14.13 22.18 -20.32
CA LYS A 155 13.31 21.00 -20.63
C LYS A 155 14.11 19.70 -20.53
N SER A 156 15.36 19.71 -20.99
CA SER A 156 16.26 18.54 -20.93
C SER A 156 16.62 18.18 -19.49
N ASN A 157 16.95 19.17 -18.65
CA ASN A 157 17.21 18.93 -17.22
C ASN A 157 15.96 18.40 -16.50
N ASN A 158 14.77 18.95 -16.79
CA ASN A 158 13.53 18.45 -16.22
C ASN A 158 13.25 16.99 -16.62
N LEU A 159 13.48 16.64 -17.89
CA LEU A 159 13.34 15.27 -18.37
C LEU A 159 14.35 14.33 -17.70
N LYS A 160 15.61 14.76 -17.52
CA LYS A 160 16.61 14.00 -16.76
C LYS A 160 16.14 13.73 -15.33
N HIS A 161 15.65 14.76 -14.63
CA HIS A 161 15.14 14.59 -13.27
C HIS A 161 13.97 13.60 -13.19
N LEU A 162 13.03 13.66 -14.15
CA LEU A 162 11.91 12.71 -14.23
C LEU A 162 12.41 11.27 -14.41
N VAL A 163 13.37 11.04 -15.31
CA VAL A 163 13.97 9.72 -15.54
C VAL A 163 14.67 9.21 -14.27
N ASP A 164 15.43 10.07 -13.60
CA ASP A 164 16.09 9.74 -12.34
C ASP A 164 15.05 9.33 -11.28
N GLU A 165 13.95 10.06 -11.13
CA GLU A 165 12.87 9.71 -10.19
C GLU A 165 12.23 8.35 -10.50
N ILE A 166 11.95 8.05 -11.77
CA ILE A 166 11.39 6.77 -12.21
C ILE A 166 12.34 5.62 -11.86
N PHE A 167 13.63 5.76 -12.16
CA PHE A 167 14.61 4.72 -11.91
C PHE A 167 14.75 4.42 -10.42
N ASN A 168 14.72 5.47 -9.60
CA ASN A 168 14.75 5.32 -8.16
C ASN A 168 13.50 4.63 -7.61
N MET A 169 12.33 4.97 -8.16
CA MET A 169 11.09 4.28 -7.81
C MET A 169 11.15 2.79 -8.16
N ALA A 170 11.68 2.44 -9.35
CA ALA A 170 11.85 1.06 -9.78
C ALA A 170 12.78 0.27 -8.83
N LYS A 171 13.88 0.88 -8.39
CA LYS A 171 14.79 0.27 -7.40
C LYS A 171 14.12 0.05 -6.03
N LEU A 172 13.28 1.00 -5.60
CA LEU A 172 12.51 0.85 -4.35
C LEU A 172 11.52 -0.32 -4.44
N ASP A 173 10.83 -0.46 -5.57
CA ASP A 173 9.87 -1.54 -5.84
C ASP A 173 10.50 -2.92 -5.91
N ALA A 174 11.68 -3.04 -6.51
CA ALA A 174 12.41 -4.30 -6.59
C ALA A 174 12.97 -4.75 -5.23
N ASN A 175 12.82 -3.92 -4.19
CA ASN A 175 13.52 -4.03 -2.91
C ASN A 175 15.06 -4.08 -3.06
N GLU A 176 15.56 -3.66 -4.23
CA GLU A 176 16.98 -3.60 -4.62
C GLU A 176 17.62 -2.25 -4.27
N PHE A 177 17.01 -1.50 -3.36
CA PHE A 177 17.65 -0.34 -2.74
C PHE A 177 18.33 -0.83 -1.46
N PRO A 178 19.61 -1.24 -1.50
CA PRO A 178 20.35 -1.50 -0.27
C PRO A 178 20.47 -0.17 0.47
N LEU A 179 19.74 -0.03 1.56
CA LEU A 179 19.96 1.08 2.48
C LEU A 179 21.35 0.88 3.08
N LYS A 180 22.19 1.91 2.99
CA LYS A 180 23.46 1.91 3.70
C LYS A 180 23.21 2.48 5.07
N GLU A 181 22.87 1.61 6.02
CA GLU A 181 22.65 2.01 7.41
C GLU A 181 23.95 2.54 8.02
N GLU A 182 23.95 3.82 8.35
CA GLU A 182 25.06 4.52 8.99
C GLU A 182 24.59 5.21 10.26
N LYS A 183 25.49 5.35 11.24
CA LYS A 183 25.23 6.18 12.43
C LYS A 183 25.36 7.63 12.04
N LEU A 184 24.26 8.37 12.10
CA LEU A 184 24.18 9.77 11.68
C LEU A 184 23.64 10.63 12.83
N ASP A 185 23.96 11.93 12.76
CA ASP A 185 23.29 12.94 13.56
C ASP A 185 22.21 13.61 12.71
N PHE A 186 20.95 13.42 13.08
CA PHE A 186 19.83 13.93 12.30
C PHE A 186 19.82 15.47 12.24
N SER A 187 20.33 16.14 13.27
CA SER A 187 20.46 17.61 13.29
C SER A 187 21.42 18.08 12.20
N GLU A 188 22.58 17.42 12.05
CA GLU A 188 23.58 17.76 11.03
C GLU A 188 23.10 17.44 9.62
N VAL A 189 22.50 16.27 9.40
CA VAL A 189 21.94 15.91 8.09
C VAL A 189 20.83 16.88 7.67
N THR A 190 20.00 17.31 8.62
CA THR A 190 18.98 18.32 8.36
C THR A 190 19.61 19.65 7.96
N ARG A 191 20.62 20.13 8.69
CA ARG A 191 21.32 21.38 8.35
C ARG A 191 21.97 21.30 6.97
N GLU A 192 22.64 20.19 6.67
CA GLU A 192 23.27 19.93 5.36
C GLU A 192 22.25 20.03 4.22
N ALA A 193 21.10 19.35 4.36
CA ALA A 193 20.04 19.39 3.37
C ALA A 193 19.48 20.79 3.13
N LEU A 194 19.36 21.62 4.17
CA LEU A 194 18.81 22.98 4.06
C LEU A 194 19.74 23.94 3.32
N ILE A 195 21.06 23.74 3.37
CA ILE A 195 22.04 24.62 2.72
C ILE A 195 21.81 24.66 1.20
N GLU A 196 21.46 23.54 0.58
CA GLU A 196 21.19 23.45 -0.87
C GLU A 196 20.06 24.38 -1.33
N PHE A 197 19.10 24.66 -0.45
CA PHE A 197 17.89 25.44 -0.78
C PHE A 197 18.01 26.94 -0.48
N LEU A 198 19.05 27.39 0.22
CA LEU A 198 19.24 28.81 0.55
C LEU A 198 19.23 29.74 -0.69
N PRO A 199 19.86 29.38 -1.84
CA PRO A 199 19.80 30.22 -3.04
C PRO A 199 18.40 30.33 -3.63
N GLU A 200 17.64 29.24 -3.64
CA GLU A 200 16.29 29.19 -4.21
C GLU A 200 15.29 29.95 -3.32
N LEU A 201 15.38 29.79 -2.00
CA LEU A 201 14.62 30.55 -1.02
C LEU A 201 14.86 32.06 -1.16
N SER A 202 16.13 32.46 -1.33
CA SER A 202 16.51 33.86 -1.55
C SER A 202 15.95 34.39 -2.87
N LYS A 203 16.04 33.61 -3.96
CA LYS A 203 15.50 33.97 -5.28
C LYS A 203 13.99 34.22 -5.25
N HIS A 204 13.25 33.47 -4.44
CA HIS A 204 11.79 33.63 -4.29
C HIS A 204 11.38 34.59 -3.17
N ASN A 205 12.35 35.20 -2.48
CA ASN A 205 12.15 36.07 -1.31
C ASN A 205 11.31 35.38 -0.22
N ILE A 206 11.66 34.15 0.11
CA ILE A 206 11.02 33.32 1.14
C ILE A 206 11.88 33.33 2.39
N LYS A 207 11.28 33.66 3.54
CA LYS A 207 11.94 33.60 4.85
C LYS A 207 11.97 32.16 5.35
N LEU A 208 13.17 31.66 5.67
CA LEU A 208 13.35 30.36 6.31
C LEU A 208 13.38 30.51 7.84
N GLN A 209 12.56 29.74 8.54
CA GLN A 209 12.59 29.62 9.99
C GLN A 209 13.11 28.24 10.36
N VAL A 210 14.21 28.15 11.10
CA VAL A 210 14.83 26.87 11.45
C VAL A 210 14.85 26.72 12.96
N LEU A 211 14.26 25.63 13.44
CA LEU A 211 14.30 25.19 14.83
C LEU A 211 14.88 23.78 14.85
N ILE A 212 16.21 23.70 14.88
CA ILE A 212 16.94 22.42 14.97
C ILE A 212 17.74 22.45 16.28
N PRO A 213 17.61 21.43 17.15
CA PRO A 213 18.37 21.34 18.40
C PRO A 213 19.87 21.44 18.15
N GLU A 214 20.60 22.17 19.01
CA GLU A 214 22.07 22.15 19.00
C GLU A 214 22.64 20.82 19.52
N SER A 215 21.84 20.05 20.26
CA SER A 215 22.18 18.70 20.70
C SER A 215 22.18 17.71 19.54
N THR A 216 23.00 16.67 19.69
CA THR A 216 23.07 15.55 18.74
C THR A 216 21.77 14.73 18.77
N CYS A 217 21.23 14.40 17.60
CA CYS A 217 20.06 13.55 17.42
C CYS A 217 20.47 12.22 16.77
N PRO A 218 21.00 11.23 17.53
CA PRO A 218 21.57 10.00 16.97
C PRO A 218 20.52 9.07 16.34
N ILE A 219 20.73 8.73 15.07
CA ILE A 219 19.89 7.81 14.29
C ILE A 219 20.74 6.77 13.56
N ILE A 220 20.12 5.66 13.14
CA ILE A 220 20.68 4.74 12.15
C ILE A 220 19.81 4.84 10.90
N ALA A 221 20.38 5.37 9.83
CA ALA A 221 19.66 5.62 8.59
C ALA A 221 20.62 5.72 7.41
N ASP A 222 20.07 5.72 6.19
CA ASP A 222 20.82 5.99 4.97
C ASP A 222 20.86 7.50 4.68
N HIS A 223 22.08 8.08 4.66
CA HIS A 223 22.29 9.54 4.50
C HIS A 223 21.65 10.08 3.21
N LEU A 224 21.85 9.39 2.08
CA LEU A 224 21.30 9.79 0.79
C LEU A 224 19.77 9.74 0.78
N SER A 225 19.18 8.77 1.48
CA SER A 225 17.73 8.66 1.65
C SER A 225 17.17 9.84 2.43
N LEU A 226 17.82 10.25 3.53
CA LEU A 226 17.39 11.41 4.32
C LEU A 226 17.51 12.71 3.52
N MET A 227 18.66 12.95 2.88
CA MET A 227 18.86 14.13 2.00
C MET A 227 17.76 14.22 0.95
N ARG A 228 17.35 13.08 0.40
CA ARG A 228 16.28 13.00 -0.60
C ARG A 228 14.89 13.23 -0.04
N ILE A 229 14.56 12.65 1.12
CA ILE A 229 13.27 12.89 1.79
C ILE A 229 13.12 14.38 2.06
N ILE A 230 14.12 14.98 2.70
CA ILE A 230 14.14 16.40 3.05
C ILE A 230 14.08 17.25 1.78
N GLY A 231 14.89 16.94 0.78
CA GLY A 231 14.92 17.68 -0.48
C GLY A 231 13.58 17.66 -1.22
N ASN A 232 12.88 16.53 -1.24
CA ASN A 232 11.55 16.43 -1.84
C ASN A 232 10.51 17.28 -1.08
N LEU A 233 10.53 17.25 0.25
CA LEU A 233 9.62 18.02 1.08
C LEU A 233 9.90 19.53 0.99
N MET A 234 11.17 19.94 0.99
CA MET A 234 11.58 21.33 0.80
C MET A 234 11.20 21.87 -0.57
N LYS A 235 11.41 21.10 -1.65
CA LYS A 235 10.96 21.49 -3.01
C LYS A 235 9.46 21.72 -3.06
N ASN A 236 8.68 20.85 -2.41
CA ASN A 236 7.23 21.03 -2.33
C ASN A 236 6.87 22.31 -1.54
N ALA A 237 7.49 22.54 -0.38
CA ALA A 237 7.26 23.74 0.42
C ALA A 237 7.61 25.03 -0.34
N ILE A 238 8.73 25.05 -1.09
CA ILE A 238 9.12 26.20 -1.92
C ILE A 238 8.14 26.40 -3.06
N TYR A 239 7.77 25.33 -3.77
CA TYR A 239 6.96 25.45 -4.97
C TYR A 239 5.51 25.86 -4.68
N TYR A 240 4.88 25.21 -3.70
CA TYR A 240 3.48 25.41 -3.33
C TYR A 240 3.31 26.46 -2.22
N GLY A 241 4.32 26.65 -1.38
CA GLY A 241 4.29 27.57 -0.24
C GLY A 241 4.83 28.98 -0.52
N LYS A 242 5.40 29.24 -1.70
CA LYS A 242 6.02 30.55 -2.07
C LYS A 242 5.11 31.77 -1.85
N ASP A 243 3.79 31.59 -1.95
CA ASP A 243 2.82 32.67 -1.76
C ASP A 243 2.73 33.11 -0.30
N GLY A 244 2.96 32.19 0.64
CA GLY A 244 3.00 32.45 2.08
C GLY A 244 4.28 33.15 2.56
N LYS A 245 5.30 33.25 1.70
CA LYS A 245 6.61 33.92 1.96
C LYS A 245 7.40 33.42 3.17
N THR A 246 6.93 32.39 3.84
CA THR A 246 7.57 31.79 5.01
C THR A 246 7.52 30.28 4.90
N ILE A 247 8.68 29.65 5.08
CA ILE A 247 8.83 28.21 5.25
C ILE A 247 9.55 27.99 6.57
N GLY A 248 9.10 27.00 7.35
CA GLY A 248 9.80 26.60 8.56
C GLY A 248 10.14 25.12 8.60
N VAL A 249 11.19 24.83 9.34
CA VAL A 249 11.75 23.49 9.53
C VAL A 249 12.00 23.30 11.01
N GLU A 250 11.31 22.35 11.61
CA GLU A 250 11.35 22.07 13.05
C GLU A 250 11.75 20.61 13.25
N LEU A 251 12.88 20.37 13.93
CA LEU A 251 13.29 19.04 14.36
C LEU A 251 12.93 18.87 15.83
N LEU A 252 12.02 17.95 16.11
CA LEU A 252 11.48 17.67 17.42
C LEU A 252 11.93 16.29 17.91
N GLU A 253 12.17 16.19 19.21
CA GLU A 253 12.47 14.93 19.88
C GLU A 253 11.20 14.40 20.55
N ALA A 254 10.69 13.25 20.08
CA ALA A 254 9.64 12.48 20.74
C ALA A 254 10.27 11.34 21.58
N ASP A 255 9.48 10.49 22.25
CA ASP A 255 10.05 9.47 23.14
C ASP A 255 10.94 8.45 22.40
N ALA A 256 10.41 7.81 21.35
CA ALA A 256 11.07 6.71 20.62
C ALA A 256 11.65 7.12 19.26
N GLU A 257 11.35 8.32 18.79
CA GLU A 257 11.70 8.80 17.46
C GLU A 257 12.04 10.29 17.44
N TYR A 258 12.71 10.74 16.39
CA TYR A 258 12.87 12.15 16.05
C TYR A 258 11.92 12.50 14.92
N GLU A 259 11.25 13.65 15.00
CA GLU A 259 10.30 14.11 14.01
C GLU A 259 10.79 15.37 13.33
N LEU A 260 10.88 15.36 12.00
CA LEU A 260 11.17 16.56 11.21
C LEU A 260 9.90 17.08 10.55
N HIS A 261 9.55 18.32 10.87
CA HIS A 261 8.38 19.02 10.38
C HIS A 261 8.81 20.13 9.43
N ILE A 262 8.41 20.05 8.17
CA ILE A 262 8.62 21.09 7.16
C ILE A 262 7.26 21.70 6.86
N TRP A 263 7.13 23.01 7.08
CA TRP A 263 5.86 23.71 6.95
C TRP A 263 5.93 24.98 6.13
N ASP A 264 4.81 25.34 5.53
CA ASP A 264 4.61 26.57 4.76
C ASP A 264 3.27 27.23 5.09
N GLN A 265 3.12 28.50 4.67
CA GLN A 265 1.89 29.29 4.85
C GLN A 265 1.17 29.55 3.51
N GLY A 266 1.30 28.63 2.55
CA GLY A 266 0.71 28.75 1.23
C GLY A 266 -0.78 28.43 1.17
N PRO A 267 -1.31 28.22 -0.05
CA PRO A 267 -2.72 27.90 -0.30
C PRO A 267 -3.20 26.64 0.43
N GLY A 268 -2.28 25.72 0.73
CA GLY A 268 -2.53 24.45 1.40
C GLY A 268 -3.19 23.39 0.53
N ILE A 269 -3.63 22.32 1.17
CA ILE A 269 -4.12 21.10 0.53
C ILE A 269 -5.59 20.88 0.90
N PRO A 270 -6.49 20.67 -0.08
CA PRO A 270 -7.88 20.33 0.19
C PRO A 270 -8.02 19.04 1.01
N LYS A 271 -8.99 18.99 1.92
CA LYS A 271 -9.19 17.83 2.81
C LYS A 271 -9.37 16.49 2.08
N HIS A 272 -9.98 16.50 0.89
CA HIS A 272 -10.20 15.30 0.10
C HIS A 272 -8.91 14.77 -0.55
N ASP A 273 -7.90 15.61 -0.72
CA ASP A 273 -6.62 15.24 -1.32
C ASP A 273 -5.65 14.65 -0.29
N LEU A 274 -5.76 15.03 0.99
CA LEU A 274 -4.85 14.61 2.07
C LEU A 274 -4.67 13.09 2.18
N GLN A 275 -5.72 12.31 1.90
CA GLN A 275 -5.67 10.84 1.97
C GLN A 275 -4.81 10.22 0.87
N ASN A 276 -4.66 10.92 -0.26
CA ASN A 276 -4.12 10.37 -1.49
C ASN A 276 -2.78 11.00 -1.88
N ILE A 277 -2.31 12.06 -1.22
CA ILE A 277 -1.10 12.78 -1.64
C ILE A 277 0.20 11.96 -1.61
N PHE A 278 0.22 10.88 -0.84
CA PHE A 278 1.35 9.94 -0.81
C PHE A 278 1.17 8.76 -1.78
N GLU A 279 0.04 8.68 -2.48
CA GLU A 279 -0.15 7.73 -3.57
C GLU A 279 0.71 8.12 -4.77
N ARG A 280 1.15 7.08 -5.51
CA ARG A 280 2.04 7.26 -6.66
C ARG A 280 1.35 8.04 -7.76
N MET A 281 2.05 9.00 -8.35
CA MET A 281 1.54 9.86 -9.44
C MET A 281 0.30 10.67 -9.06
N TYR A 282 -0.06 10.75 -7.78
CA TYR A 282 -1.19 11.53 -7.34
C TYR A 282 -0.86 13.01 -7.41
N ARG A 283 -1.76 13.78 -8.03
CA ARG A 283 -1.66 15.23 -8.19
C ARG A 283 -3.03 15.84 -7.99
N SER A 284 -3.12 16.79 -7.06
CA SER A 284 -4.32 17.62 -6.88
C SER A 284 -4.62 18.38 -8.18
N GLU A 285 -5.89 18.67 -8.45
CA GLU A 285 -6.29 19.38 -9.67
C GLU A 285 -5.59 20.74 -9.82
N GLN A 286 -5.38 21.45 -8.70
CA GLN A 286 -4.65 22.72 -8.65
C GLN A 286 -3.18 22.59 -9.10
N SER A 287 -2.56 21.43 -8.89
CA SER A 287 -1.17 21.18 -9.29
C SER A 287 -1.02 20.77 -10.76
N ARG A 288 -2.10 20.31 -11.43
CA ARG A 288 -2.06 19.78 -12.82
C ARG A 288 -1.83 20.85 -13.87
N ASN A 289 -2.31 22.07 -13.63
CA ASN A 289 -2.23 23.17 -14.61
C ASN A 289 -0.92 23.98 -14.53
N SER A 290 0.00 23.61 -13.65
CA SER A 290 1.27 24.30 -13.54
C SER A 290 2.31 23.66 -14.46
N SER A 291 2.85 24.43 -15.41
CA SER A 291 3.87 24.01 -16.39
C SER A 291 5.19 23.51 -15.77
N TYR A 292 5.31 23.60 -14.44
CA TYR A 292 6.43 23.20 -13.60
C TYR A 292 6.05 22.17 -12.53
N GLY A 293 4.82 21.65 -12.54
CA GLY A 293 4.37 20.69 -11.53
C GLY A 293 5.17 19.39 -11.59
N GLY A 294 5.65 18.93 -10.44
CA GLY A 294 6.46 17.71 -10.31
C GLY A 294 5.77 16.44 -10.81
N SER A 295 6.54 15.37 -10.94
CA SER A 295 6.10 14.05 -11.45
C SER A 295 4.97 13.39 -10.66
N GLY A 296 4.68 13.86 -9.44
CA GLY A 296 3.80 13.16 -8.49
C GLY A 296 4.45 11.92 -7.87
N LEU A 297 5.75 11.70 -8.11
CA LEU A 297 6.50 10.59 -7.50
C LEU A 297 7.19 11.02 -6.20
N GLY A 298 7.58 12.28 -6.05
CA GLY A 298 8.40 12.77 -4.93
C GLY A 298 7.88 12.38 -3.55
N LEU A 299 6.60 12.65 -3.25
CA LEU A 299 5.99 12.30 -1.96
C LEU A 299 5.88 10.79 -1.74
N SER A 300 5.54 10.02 -2.78
CA SER A 300 5.47 8.56 -2.69
C SER A 300 6.85 7.93 -2.47
N ILE A 301 7.91 8.51 -3.06
CA ILE A 301 9.31 8.12 -2.83
C ILE A 301 9.71 8.46 -1.40
N SER A 302 9.41 9.67 -0.90
CA SER A 302 9.68 10.06 0.47
C SER A 302 9.01 9.11 1.46
N LYS A 303 7.74 8.74 1.22
CA LYS A 303 7.04 7.75 2.04
C LYS A 303 7.73 6.39 2.05
N ALA A 304 8.08 5.85 0.88
CA ALA A 304 8.76 4.57 0.80
C ALA A 304 10.13 4.57 1.48
N LEU A 305 10.88 5.68 1.41
CA LEU A 305 12.18 5.84 2.08
C LEU A 305 12.02 5.96 3.59
N VAL A 306 11.05 6.72 4.08
CA VAL A 306 10.75 6.85 5.52
C VAL A 306 10.34 5.49 6.11
N GLU A 307 9.40 4.80 5.46
CA GLU A 307 8.96 3.46 5.89
C GLU A 307 10.12 2.45 5.89
N LYS A 308 11.03 2.54 4.90
CA LYS A 308 12.25 1.73 4.84
C LYS A 308 13.24 2.00 5.98
N ASN A 309 13.29 3.23 6.50
CA ASN A 309 14.08 3.58 7.69
C ASN A 309 13.31 3.33 9.00
N GLY A 310 12.16 2.65 8.95
CA GLY A 310 11.36 2.30 10.12
C GLY A 310 10.52 3.42 10.71
N GLY A 311 10.38 4.54 10.00
CA GLY A 311 9.60 5.70 10.42
C GLY A 311 8.22 5.80 9.79
N HIS A 312 7.52 6.91 10.07
CA HIS A 312 6.23 7.26 9.48
C HIS A 312 6.25 8.67 8.86
N ILE A 313 5.46 8.92 7.82
CA ILE A 313 5.30 10.23 7.18
C ILE A 313 3.82 10.63 7.17
N TRP A 314 3.53 11.89 7.45
CA TRP A 314 2.18 12.42 7.51
C TRP A 314 2.10 13.84 6.96
N VAL A 315 0.88 14.33 6.80
CA VAL A 315 0.59 15.69 6.36
C VAL A 315 -0.55 16.26 7.19
N GLU A 316 -0.44 17.53 7.53
CA GLU A 316 -1.52 18.33 8.08
C GLU A 316 -1.63 19.61 7.29
N SER A 317 -2.83 19.99 6.86
CA SER A 317 -3.00 21.24 6.12
C SER A 317 -4.28 21.95 6.53
N THR A 318 -4.11 23.20 6.91
CA THR A 318 -5.19 24.19 7.00
C THR A 318 -4.94 25.23 5.91
N PRO A 319 -5.80 25.31 4.87
CA PRO A 319 -5.63 26.24 3.76
C PRO A 319 -5.36 27.67 4.22
N TRP A 320 -4.38 28.34 3.58
CA TRP A 320 -3.94 29.71 3.88
C TRP A 320 -3.45 29.97 5.31
N LYS A 321 -3.24 28.91 6.10
CA LYS A 321 -2.79 29.04 7.49
C LYS A 321 -1.49 28.31 7.72
N ARG A 322 -1.46 27.00 7.47
CA ARG A 322 -0.26 26.17 7.62
C ARG A 322 -0.45 24.84 6.92
N THR A 323 0.52 24.44 6.12
CA THR A 323 0.68 23.06 5.66
C THR A 323 1.96 22.53 6.26
N THR A 324 1.90 21.38 6.92
CA THR A 324 3.02 20.74 7.57
C THR A 324 3.15 19.32 7.01
N PHE A 325 4.30 19.04 6.43
CA PHE A 325 4.74 17.69 6.13
C PHE A 325 5.69 17.24 7.23
N GLY A 326 5.32 16.19 7.95
CA GLY A 326 6.11 15.62 9.02
C GLY A 326 6.60 14.22 8.67
N PHE A 327 7.82 13.86 9.05
CA PHE A 327 8.24 12.46 9.07
C PHE A 327 9.06 12.15 10.31
N SER A 328 9.00 10.89 10.75
CA SER A 328 9.74 10.39 11.89
C SER A 328 10.87 9.45 11.48
N ILE A 329 11.91 9.38 12.31
CA ILE A 329 12.99 8.39 12.24
C ILE A 329 13.21 7.83 13.64
N PRO A 330 13.23 6.49 13.84
CA PRO A 330 13.49 5.88 15.14
C PRO A 330 14.82 6.33 15.72
N LYS A 331 14.84 6.60 17.02
CA LYS A 331 16.10 6.90 17.72
C LYS A 331 17.00 5.69 17.70
N HIS A 332 18.31 5.92 17.63
CA HIS A 332 19.24 4.85 17.97
C HIS A 332 19.20 4.59 19.48
N ASN A 333 18.33 3.66 19.90
CA ASN A 333 18.29 3.22 21.29
C ASN A 333 19.61 2.53 21.64
N THR A 334 20.45 3.22 22.42
CA THR A 334 21.60 2.62 23.08
C THR A 334 21.14 1.88 24.34
N PHE A 335 20.10 1.05 24.24
CA PHE A 335 19.72 0.13 25.32
C PHE A 335 20.23 -1.27 24.99
N LYS A 336 21.56 -1.42 25.09
CA LYS A 336 22.16 -2.68 25.51
C LYS A 336 22.76 -2.46 26.89
N LYS A 337 22.09 -2.95 27.91
CA LYS A 337 22.73 -3.45 29.12
C LYS A 337 22.31 -4.89 29.31
#